data_AF-A0A522DI60-F1
#
_entry.id   AF-A0A522DI60-F1
#
_cell.length_a   1.000
_cell.length_b   1.000
_cell.length_c   1.000
_cell.angle_alpha   90.00
_cell.angle_beta   90.00
_cell.angle_gamma   90.00
#
_symmetry.space_group_name_H-M   'P 1'
#
loop_
_entity.id
_entity.type
_entity.pdbx_description
1 polymer ?
#
loop_
_entity_poly.entity_id
_entity_poly.type
_entity_poly.pdbx_seq_one_letter_code
_entity_poly.pdbx_strand_id
1 'polypeptide(L)' 'MQKTVALLLYVVFFLPIAKAQKKIFPKLEVIHSGLKTSLRGLSVVNDNVVWVSGSNGMVGKTTNGGKNWKWI' A
#
# COMPACT_ATOMS: atom_id res chain seq x y z
N MET A 1 6.01 35.15 36.21
CA MET A 1 5.88 33.68 36.41
C MET A 1 4.65 33.11 35.71
N GLN A 2 3.44 33.59 35.98
CA GLN A 2 2.18 33.07 35.41
C GLN A 2 2.10 33.12 33.86
N LYS A 3 2.60 34.20 33.23
CA LYS A 3 2.63 34.35 31.75
C LYS A 3 3.55 33.31 31.07
N THR A 4 4.66 32.96 31.72
CA THR A 4 5.62 31.97 31.22
C THR A 4 5.04 30.56 31.28
N VAL A 5 4.29 30.25 32.34
CA VAL A 5 3.57 28.97 32.48
C VAL A 5 2.46 28.83 31.44
N ALA A 6 1.70 29.91 31.18
CA ALA A 6 0.66 29.90 30.15
C ALA A 6 1.23 29.68 28.73
N LEU A 7 2.40 30.29 28.42
CA LEU A 7 3.08 30.08 27.15
C LEU A 7 3.56 28.63 26.97
N LEU A 8 4.12 28.02 28.03
CA LEU A 8 4.54 26.63 28.03
C LEU A 8 3.36 25.68 27.82
N LEU A 9 2.23 25.93 28.47
CA LEU A 9 1.01 25.14 28.29
C LEU A 9 0.46 25.24 26.85
N TYR A 10 0.48 26.44 26.25
CA TYR A 10 0.06 26.66 24.88
C TYR A 10 0.93 25.88 23.88
N VAL A 11 2.26 25.92 24.05
CA VAL A 11 3.20 25.19 23.18
C VAL A 11 2.97 23.68 23.28
N VAL A 12 2.76 23.14 24.49
CA VAL A 12 2.47 21.72 24.71
C VAL A 12 1.14 21.30 24.08
N PHE A 13 0.10 22.16 24.14
CA PHE A 13 -1.21 21.86 23.58
C PHE A 13 -1.24 21.86 22.04
N PHE A 14 -0.39 22.66 21.38
CA PHE A 14 -0.38 22.79 19.92
C PHE A 14 0.67 21.92 19.20
N LEU A 15 1.69 21.39 19.91
CA LEU A 15 2.64 20.42 19.37
C LEU A 15 2.03 19.12 18.76
N PRO A 16 0.97 18.50 19.33
CA PRO A 16 0.43 17.25 18.77
C PRO A 16 -0.31 17.42 17.44
N ILE A 17 -0.78 18.63 17.11
CA ILE A 17 -1.51 18.91 15.87
C ILE A 17 -0.61 18.73 14.64
N ALA A 18 0.70 19.02 14.78
CA ALA A 18 1.68 18.87 13.70
C ALA A 18 1.96 17.40 13.33
N LYS A 19 1.70 16.44 14.22
CA LYS A 19 1.97 15.00 13.96
C LYS A 19 0.80 14.26 13.32
N ALA A 20 -0.40 14.84 13.31
CA ALA A 20 -1.61 14.19 12.81
C ALA A 20 -1.67 14.06 11.27
N GLN A 21 -0.78 14.74 10.53
CA GLN A 21 -0.86 14.82 9.06
C GLN A 21 0.18 13.97 8.31
N LYS A 22 0.72 12.90 8.89
CA LYS A 22 1.61 12.00 8.13
C LYS A 22 0.77 11.11 7.19
N LYS A 23 0.41 11.62 6.02
CA LYS A 23 -0.26 10.87 4.95
C LYS A 23 0.73 9.86 4.36
N ILE A 24 0.72 8.64 4.90
CA ILE A 24 1.53 7.53 4.37
C ILE A 24 0.78 6.97 3.16
N PHE A 25 1.30 7.20 1.97
CA PHE A 25 0.84 6.50 0.78
C PHE A 25 1.49 5.11 0.73
N PRO A 26 0.77 4.07 0.30
CA PRO A 26 1.40 2.79 0.03
C PRO A 26 2.47 2.98 -1.05
N LYS A 27 3.68 2.46 -0.79
CA LYS A 27 4.74 2.43 -1.79
C LYS A 27 4.35 1.44 -2.88
N LEU A 28 4.27 1.90 -4.13
CA LEU A 28 4.06 1.04 -5.28
C LEU A 28 5.41 0.45 -5.70
N GLU A 29 5.50 -0.88 -5.69
CA GLU A 29 6.69 -1.61 -6.15
C GLU A 29 6.34 -2.46 -7.37
N VAL A 30 7.17 -2.37 -8.41
CA VAL A 30 7.05 -3.22 -9.59
C VAL A 30 7.71 -4.55 -9.28
N ILE A 31 6.90 -5.57 -9.02
CA ILE A 31 7.35 -6.95 -8.73
C ILE A 31 7.57 -7.79 -9.99
N HIS A 32 6.93 -7.42 -11.09
CA HIS A 32 7.01 -8.15 -12.35
C HIS A 32 6.82 -7.19 -13.53
N SER A 33 7.67 -7.30 -14.54
CA SER A 33 7.63 -6.49 -15.75
C SER A 33 8.04 -7.32 -16.97
N GLY A 34 7.74 -6.84 -18.17
CA GLY A 34 8.19 -7.48 -19.43
C GLY A 34 7.32 -8.61 -19.96
N LEU A 35 6.21 -8.98 -19.30
CA LEU A 35 5.21 -9.87 -19.90
C LEU A 35 4.52 -9.16 -21.06
N LYS A 36 4.62 -9.73 -22.26
CA LYS A 36 3.90 -9.26 -23.46
C LYS A 36 2.44 -9.73 -23.44
N THR A 37 1.73 -9.46 -22.34
CA THR A 37 0.32 -9.79 -22.18
C THR A 37 -0.43 -8.63 -21.51
N SER A 38 -1.66 -8.42 -21.93
CA SER A 38 -2.57 -7.49 -21.28
C SER A 38 -3.38 -8.26 -20.25
N LEU A 39 -3.11 -8.05 -18.96
CA LEU A 39 -3.90 -8.61 -17.86
C LEU A 39 -5.24 -7.87 -17.77
N ARG A 40 -6.35 -8.61 -17.83
CA ARG A 40 -7.72 -8.06 -17.91
C ARG A 40 -8.71 -8.71 -16.94
N GLY A 41 -8.35 -9.86 -16.36
CA GLY A 41 -9.11 -10.51 -15.30
C GLY A 41 -8.30 -10.57 -14.01
N LEU A 42 -8.95 -10.36 -12.88
CA LEU A 42 -8.39 -10.49 -11.54
C LEU A 42 -9.46 -11.06 -10.59
N SER A 43 -9.09 -12.05 -9.78
CA SER A 43 -9.93 -12.62 -8.73
C SER A 43 -9.11 -12.83 -7.46
N VAL A 44 -9.56 -12.21 -6.36
CA VAL A 44 -8.97 -12.34 -5.03
C VAL A 44 -9.80 -13.36 -4.26
N VAL A 45 -9.23 -14.53 -3.99
CA VAL A 45 -9.91 -15.62 -3.27
C VAL A 45 -9.85 -15.38 -1.76
N ASN A 46 -8.70 -14.94 -1.27
CA ASN A 46 -8.45 -14.49 0.10
C ASN A 46 -7.17 -13.64 0.15
N ASP A 47 -6.76 -13.20 1.34
CA ASP A 47 -5.58 -12.34 1.56
C ASP A 47 -4.27 -12.89 0.96
N ASN A 48 -4.18 -14.20 0.74
CA ASN A 48 -2.99 -14.85 0.23
C ASN A 48 -3.11 -15.27 -1.23
N VAL A 49 -4.29 -15.67 -1.69
CA VAL A 49 -4.51 -16.31 -2.99
C VAL A 49 -5.19 -15.36 -3.97
N VAL A 50 -4.49 -15.03 -5.06
CA VAL A 50 -5.00 -14.18 -6.15
C VAL A 50 -4.70 -14.84 -7.50
N TRP A 51 -5.66 -14.74 -8.42
CA TRP A 51 -5.55 -15.15 -9.81
C TRP A 51 -5.66 -13.95 -10.75
N VAL A 52 -4.88 -13.98 -11.84
CA VAL A 52 -5.01 -13.04 -12.96
C VAL A 52 -5.06 -13.79 -14.28
N SER A 53 -5.73 -13.21 -15.26
CA SER A 53 -5.75 -13.70 -16.63
C SER A 53 -5.52 -12.58 -17.62
N GLY A 54 -4.88 -12.90 -18.74
CA GLY A 54 -4.58 -11.94 -19.79
C GLY A 54 -4.67 -12.51 -21.20
N SER A 55 -4.24 -11.71 -22.16
CA SER A 55 -4.17 -12.08 -23.58
C SER A 55 -3.38 -13.38 -23.80
N ASN A 56 -3.74 -14.10 -24.88
CA ASN A 56 -3.11 -15.33 -25.33
C ASN A 56 -3.15 -16.49 -24.30
N GLY A 57 -4.16 -16.50 -23.43
CA GLY A 57 -4.33 -17.57 -22.44
C GLY A 57 -3.39 -17.47 -21.24
N MET A 58 -2.65 -16.36 -21.08
CA MET A 58 -1.76 -16.16 -19.94
C MET A 58 -2.53 -16.18 -18.62
N VAL A 59 -2.10 -17.02 -17.68
CA VAL A 59 -2.67 -17.09 -16.34
C VAL A 59 -1.58 -16.92 -15.29
N GLY A 60 -1.86 -16.11 -14.28
CA GLY A 60 -0.98 -15.91 -13.13
C GLY A 60 -1.67 -16.29 -11.83
N LYS A 61 -0.93 -16.92 -10.91
CA LYS A 61 -1.39 -17.22 -9.55
C LYS A 61 -0.35 -16.78 -8.52
N THR A 62 -0.81 -16.19 -7.42
CA THR A 62 -0.05 -16.02 -6.18
C THR A 62 -0.72 -16.76 -5.03
N THR A 63 0.06 -17.17 -4.04
CA THR A 63 -0.41 -17.74 -2.77
C THR A 63 0.22 -17.04 -1.57
N ASN A 64 0.82 -15.87 -1.78
CA ASN A 64 1.48 -15.07 -0.74
C ASN A 64 1.15 -13.57 -0.84
N GLY A 65 -0.08 -13.24 -1.25
CA GLY A 65 -0.59 -11.87 -1.31
C GLY A 65 0.02 -11.04 -2.44
N GLY A 66 0.45 -11.69 -3.52
CA GLY A 66 1.03 -11.01 -4.69
C GLY A 66 2.53 -10.75 -4.59
N LYS A 67 3.24 -11.23 -3.55
CA LYS A 67 4.70 -11.05 -3.47
C LYS A 67 5.43 -11.80 -4.58
N ASN A 68 5.00 -13.03 -4.87
CA ASN A 68 5.53 -13.87 -5.95
C ASN A 68 4.39 -14.43 -6.82
N TRP A 69 4.67 -14.66 -8.10
CA TRP A 69 3.71 -15.15 -9.08
C TRP A 69 4.22 -16.40 -9.81
N LYS A 70 3.34 -17.38 -9.98
CA LYS A 70 3.53 -18.50 -10.90
C LYS A 70 2.72 -18.21 -12.17
N TRP A 71 3.42 -18.14 -13.30
CA TRP A 71 2.84 -17.91 -14.62
C TRP A 71 2.68 -19.23 -15.37
N ILE A 72 1.59 -19.35 -16.11
CA ILE A 72 1.22 -20.50 -16.96
C ILE A 72 0.85 -19.97 -18.33
#